data_AF-A0A6C0EZ80-F1
#
_entry.id   AF-A0A6C0EZ80-F1
#
_cell.length_a   1.000
_cell.length_b   1.000
_cell.length_c   1.000
_cell.angle_alpha   90.00
_cell.angle_beta   90.00
_cell.angle_gamma   90.00
#
_symmetry.space_group_name_H-M   'P 1'
#
loop_
_entity.id
_entity.type
_entity.pdbx_description
1 polymer ?
#
loop_
_entity_poly.entity_id
_entity_poly.type
_entity_poly.pdbx_seq_one_letter_code
_entity_poly.pdbx_strand_id
1 'polypeptide(L)'
;MKNQKQSKHQKQNICDKKMTFQECELTILRHAVDEAEKKVGKMAVNSTDIKQIFSIVENFIRHKKLIPYGGIAINAILPKSDQFYNTDIELPDYDFYSPNALEDTKELCDIYVKAGFIEVEGKPGVHQGTFKVFVNFIPVADITYLHKDIFNELKKDAIKVAGILYAPPNFLRMSMYLELSRPSGDTSRWEKVAKRLALLNKHYPLHGKDCDKRDFQREMENKADEDIIFETIKNTFIEQGVVFFGGYAMSMYSNYMPKNQQKHFKKVADFDVLSEDPDTTATILKERLNDEGIKNVRIVKRPAIGEIVAPHLQIIIGKNDTVAFIYHPIACHSYNTIHMHSQEIKIATIDTMLSFYLAFLYSKRNYYDTERILCMAQFLFQVQQHNRLQQNGLLKRFSINCYGHQQTLEEMRAEKSEKYKALRDKPNDPEYEQFFMKYRPADQPRKQNKTQKIEKTEKTAKTKKTKNMRRSNKKHSKTKKAGIFF
;
A
#
# COMPACT_ATOMS: atom_id res chain seq x y z
N MET A 1 14.06 46.98 -41.00
CA MET A 1 15.18 46.20 -40.42
C MET A 1 15.49 46.74 -39.03
N LYS A 2 15.16 45.99 -37.97
CA LYS A 2 15.69 46.21 -36.60
C LYS A 2 15.86 44.87 -35.90
N ASN A 3 17.13 44.49 -35.77
CA ASN A 3 17.82 43.67 -34.77
C ASN A 3 17.11 42.50 -34.08
N GLN A 4 17.49 41.29 -34.52
CA GLN A 4 17.50 40.06 -33.74
C GLN A 4 18.49 40.16 -32.56
N LYS A 5 18.03 39.92 -31.33
CA LYS A 5 18.89 39.61 -30.18
C LYS A 5 19.01 38.09 -30.05
N GLN A 6 20.20 37.56 -30.32
CA GLN A 6 20.60 36.20 -29.96
C GLN A 6 20.75 36.07 -28.44
N SER A 7 20.03 35.12 -27.86
CA SER A 7 20.18 34.67 -26.47
C SER A 7 21.43 33.78 -26.34
N LYS A 8 22.45 34.25 -25.62
CA LYS A 8 23.61 33.45 -25.21
C LYS A 8 23.21 32.48 -24.10
N HIS A 9 23.22 31.18 -24.39
CA HIS A 9 23.26 30.13 -23.37
C HIS A 9 24.61 30.17 -22.64
N GLN A 10 24.61 30.51 -21.35
CA GLN A 10 25.74 30.21 -20.47
C GLN A 10 25.80 28.70 -20.24
N LYS A 11 26.84 28.03 -20.76
CA LYS A 11 27.20 26.67 -20.36
C LYS A 11 27.62 26.70 -18.90
N GLN A 12 26.82 26.14 -18.00
CA GLN A 12 27.29 25.80 -16.65
C GLN A 12 28.45 24.81 -16.78
N ASN A 13 29.56 25.07 -16.09
CA ASN A 13 30.64 24.10 -15.99
C ASN A 13 30.12 22.88 -15.21
N ILE A 14 30.07 21.72 -15.86
CA ILE A 14 29.56 20.46 -15.30
C ILE A 14 30.45 19.97 -14.14
N CYS A 15 31.73 20.36 -14.13
CA CYS A 15 32.66 20.03 -13.05
C CYS A 15 32.99 21.25 -12.16
N ASP A 16 33.04 21.03 -10.84
CA ASP A 16 33.54 21.98 -9.85
C ASP A 16 35.06 21.83 -9.69
N LYS A 17 35.76 22.93 -9.40
CA LYS A 17 37.19 22.96 -9.06
C LYS A 17 37.53 22.14 -7.81
N LYS A 18 36.55 21.81 -6.97
CA LYS A 18 36.73 20.95 -5.78
C LYS A 18 36.66 19.46 -6.07
N MET A 19 36.23 19.05 -7.27
CA MET A 19 36.14 17.65 -7.65
C MET A 19 37.51 17.11 -8.07
N THR A 20 37.80 15.88 -7.70
CA THR A 20 38.89 15.08 -8.28
C THR A 20 38.61 14.80 -9.76
N PHE A 21 39.65 14.39 -10.51
CA PHE A 21 39.50 14.02 -11.92
C PHE A 21 38.43 12.93 -12.09
N GLN A 22 38.47 11.89 -11.25
CA GLN A 22 37.52 10.78 -11.29
C GLN A 22 36.08 11.22 -10.97
N GLU A 23 35.89 12.14 -10.01
CA GLU A 23 34.57 12.69 -9.70
C GLU A 23 34.02 13.55 -10.84
N CYS A 24 34.87 14.35 -11.49
CA CYS A 24 34.49 15.12 -12.67
C CYS A 24 34.12 14.20 -13.84
N GLU A 25 34.90 13.15 -14.11
CA GLU A 25 34.61 12.16 -15.15
C GLU A 25 33.25 11.46 -14.91
N LEU A 26 32.99 11.00 -13.68
CA LEU A 26 31.71 10.42 -13.30
C LEU A 26 30.55 11.42 -13.40
N THR A 27 30.78 12.69 -13.08
CA THR A 27 29.76 13.74 -13.19
C THR A 27 29.42 14.03 -14.65
N ILE A 28 30.41 14.04 -15.54
CA ILE A 28 30.20 14.17 -17.00
C ILE A 28 29.41 12.97 -17.52
N LEU A 29 29.77 11.74 -17.12
CA LEU A 29 29.03 10.54 -17.50
C LEU A 29 27.57 10.59 -17.04
N ARG A 30 27.32 10.91 -15.76
CA ARG A 30 25.97 11.06 -15.20
C ARG A 30 25.15 12.10 -15.96
N HIS A 31 25.74 13.26 -16.27
CA HIS A 31 25.07 14.29 -17.05
C HIS A 31 24.73 13.79 -18.48
N ALA A 32 25.64 13.05 -19.13
CA ALA A 32 25.38 12.48 -20.46
C ALA A 32 24.26 11.42 -20.42
N VAL A 33 24.22 10.58 -19.38
CA VAL A 33 23.14 9.62 -19.13
C VAL A 33 21.82 10.35 -18.94
N ASP A 34 21.76 11.36 -18.07
CA ASP A 34 20.55 12.15 -17.81
C ASP A 34 20.01 12.79 -19.11
N GLU A 35 20.88 13.38 -19.94
CA GLU A 35 20.46 13.98 -21.21
C GLU A 35 19.99 12.95 -22.23
N ALA A 36 20.62 11.76 -22.28
CA ALA A 36 20.20 10.67 -23.14
C ALA A 36 18.81 10.13 -22.73
N GLU A 37 18.61 9.89 -21.42
CA GLU A 37 17.34 9.47 -20.86
C GLU A 37 16.24 10.49 -21.12
N LYS A 38 16.53 11.79 -20.93
CA LYS A 38 15.57 12.86 -21.26
C LYS A 38 15.15 12.85 -22.72
N LYS A 39 16.10 12.63 -23.64
CA LYS A 39 15.82 12.61 -25.08
C LYS A 39 14.94 11.42 -25.45
N VAL A 40 15.25 10.22 -24.94
CA VAL A 40 14.47 9.01 -25.17
C VAL A 40 13.07 9.14 -24.56
N GLY A 41 12.99 9.60 -23.32
CA GLY A 41 11.74 9.81 -22.60
C GLY A 41 10.79 10.77 -23.31
N LYS A 42 11.29 11.93 -23.75
CA LYS A 42 10.50 12.91 -24.53
C LYS A 42 9.95 12.34 -25.83
N MET A 43 10.68 11.46 -26.52
CA MET A 43 10.20 10.82 -27.75
C MET A 43 9.08 9.83 -27.43
N ALA A 44 9.20 9.05 -26.35
CA ALA A 44 8.20 8.08 -25.95
C ALA A 44 6.89 8.73 -25.49
N VAL A 45 6.96 9.71 -24.57
CA VAL A 45 5.80 10.44 -24.01
C VAL A 45 4.98 11.16 -25.08
N ASN A 46 5.63 11.67 -26.14
CA ASN A 46 4.94 12.44 -27.16
C ASN A 46 4.19 11.62 -28.20
N SER A 47 4.36 10.30 -28.21
CA SER A 47 3.61 9.43 -29.12
C SER A 47 2.11 9.46 -28.81
N THR A 48 1.28 9.42 -29.86
CA THR A 48 -0.19 9.45 -29.76
C THR A 48 -0.73 8.27 -28.96
N ASP A 49 -0.15 7.09 -29.17
CA ASP A 49 -0.56 5.84 -28.55
C ASP A 49 -0.35 5.89 -27.04
N ILE A 50 0.77 6.44 -26.57
CA ILE A 50 1.06 6.60 -25.15
C ILE A 50 0.09 7.56 -24.47
N LYS A 51 -0.20 8.70 -25.12
CA LYS A 51 -1.19 9.66 -24.60
C LYS A 51 -2.58 9.01 -24.49
N GLN A 52 -2.94 8.18 -25.46
CA GLN A 52 -4.18 7.40 -25.42
C GLN A 52 -4.17 6.36 -24.30
N ILE A 53 -3.04 5.65 -24.09
CA ILE A 53 -2.89 4.66 -23.02
C ILE A 53 -3.17 5.30 -21.66
N PHE A 54 -2.55 6.45 -21.37
CA PHE A 54 -2.74 7.14 -20.09
C PHE A 54 -4.13 7.74 -19.92
N SER A 55 -4.68 8.33 -20.98
CA SER A 55 -6.06 8.83 -20.95
C SER A 55 -7.05 7.72 -20.57
N ILE A 56 -6.86 6.50 -21.09
CA ILE A 56 -7.72 5.36 -20.76
C ILE A 56 -7.62 4.98 -19.28
N VAL A 57 -6.42 4.78 -18.72
CA VAL A 57 -6.28 4.38 -17.31
C VAL A 57 -6.74 5.50 -16.36
N GLU A 58 -6.43 6.76 -16.65
CA GLU A 58 -6.91 7.90 -15.86
C GLU A 58 -8.44 7.99 -15.86
N ASN A 59 -9.07 7.81 -17.03
CA ASN A 59 -10.53 7.77 -17.13
C ASN A 59 -11.10 6.59 -16.36
N PHE A 60 -10.48 5.40 -16.46
CA PHE A 60 -10.90 4.22 -15.71
C PHE A 60 -10.87 4.47 -14.20
N ILE A 61 -9.75 4.93 -13.66
CA ILE A 61 -9.58 5.29 -12.24
C ILE A 61 -10.62 6.33 -11.83
N ARG A 62 -10.80 7.39 -12.63
CA ARG A 62 -11.74 8.49 -12.36
C ARG A 62 -13.19 8.00 -12.31
N HIS A 63 -13.62 7.19 -13.27
CA HIS A 63 -14.99 6.68 -13.35
C HIS A 63 -15.30 5.69 -12.25
N LYS A 64 -14.39 4.75 -11.98
CA LYS A 64 -14.50 3.75 -10.92
C LYS A 64 -14.28 4.34 -9.53
N LYS A 65 -13.74 5.56 -9.44
CA LYS A 65 -13.36 6.24 -8.19
C LYS A 65 -12.39 5.37 -7.37
N LEU A 66 -11.39 4.82 -8.07
CA LEU A 66 -10.26 4.09 -7.49
C LEU A 66 -9.24 5.07 -6.91
N ILE A 67 -8.32 4.57 -6.07
CA ILE A 67 -7.46 5.43 -5.25
C ILE A 67 -5.99 5.20 -5.61
N PRO A 68 -5.35 6.06 -6.42
CA PRO A 68 -3.91 5.97 -6.62
C PRO A 68 -3.14 6.24 -5.34
N TYR A 69 -2.02 5.55 -5.16
CA TYR A 69 -1.16 5.62 -3.98
C TYR A 69 0.32 5.80 -4.34
N GLY A 70 1.21 5.70 -3.36
CA GLY A 70 2.65 5.66 -3.61
C GLY A 70 3.21 6.93 -4.24
N GLY A 71 4.20 6.76 -5.13
CA GLY A 71 4.90 7.89 -5.74
C GLY A 71 3.98 8.80 -6.56
N ILE A 72 3.09 8.20 -7.35
CA ILE A 72 2.18 8.96 -8.23
C ILE A 72 1.20 9.81 -7.43
N ALA A 73 0.69 9.29 -6.31
CA ALA A 73 -0.19 10.04 -5.43
C ALA A 73 0.54 11.18 -4.71
N ILE A 74 1.72 10.92 -4.15
CA ILE A 74 2.53 11.97 -3.50
C ILE A 74 2.82 13.08 -4.52
N ASN A 75 3.25 12.73 -5.73
CA ASN A 75 3.54 13.73 -6.75
C ASN A 75 2.30 14.55 -7.13
N ALA A 76 1.16 13.90 -7.36
CA ALA A 76 -0.06 14.56 -7.81
C ALA A 76 -0.61 15.58 -6.79
N ILE A 77 -0.46 15.32 -5.49
CA ILE A 77 -0.97 16.21 -4.44
C ILE A 77 0.02 17.32 -4.07
N LEU A 78 1.27 17.27 -4.52
CA LEU A 78 2.25 18.31 -4.25
C LEU A 78 2.04 19.54 -5.15
N PRO A 79 2.41 20.75 -4.69
CA PRO A 79 2.50 21.92 -5.56
C PRO A 79 3.46 21.67 -6.72
N LYS A 80 3.16 22.24 -7.90
CA LYS A 80 3.93 22.01 -9.14
C LYS A 80 5.44 22.23 -8.99
N SER A 81 5.88 23.16 -8.15
CA SER A 81 7.31 23.45 -7.92
C SER A 81 8.06 22.32 -7.22
N ASP A 82 7.35 21.48 -6.47
CA ASP A 82 7.91 20.45 -5.60
C ASP A 82 7.53 19.04 -6.10
N GLN A 83 6.88 18.94 -7.27
CA GLN A 83 6.67 17.68 -7.98
C GLN A 83 8.01 17.14 -8.47
N PHE A 84 8.22 15.83 -8.29
CA PHE A 84 9.47 15.14 -8.56
C PHE A 84 9.39 14.19 -9.77
N TYR A 85 8.20 13.98 -10.34
CA TYR A 85 8.07 13.33 -11.65
C TYR A 85 7.91 14.38 -12.73
N ASN A 86 8.61 14.19 -13.84
CA ASN A 86 8.45 15.01 -15.02
C ASN A 86 7.61 14.26 -16.07
N THR A 87 6.32 14.56 -16.12
CA THR A 87 5.37 13.91 -17.06
C THR A 87 5.65 14.22 -18.53
N ASP A 88 6.51 15.19 -18.84
CA ASP A 88 6.93 15.49 -20.22
C ASP A 88 8.08 14.57 -20.70
N ILE A 89 8.66 13.79 -19.79
CA ILE A 89 9.87 12.99 -20.03
C ILE A 89 9.68 11.55 -19.55
N GLU A 90 9.00 11.34 -18.44
CA GLU A 90 8.83 10.05 -17.79
C GLU A 90 7.40 9.52 -17.97
N LEU A 91 7.30 8.20 -18.18
CA LEU A 91 6.04 7.46 -18.26
C LEU A 91 5.75 6.88 -16.86
N PRO A 92 4.80 7.44 -16.07
CA PRO A 92 4.51 6.89 -14.77
C PRO A 92 3.65 5.63 -14.89
N ASP A 93 4.04 4.56 -14.21
CA ASP A 93 3.12 3.45 -13.92
C ASP A 93 2.07 3.94 -12.90
N TYR A 94 0.81 3.58 -13.12
CA TYR A 94 -0.29 3.94 -12.22
C TYR A 94 -0.47 2.88 -11.13
N ASP A 95 0.07 3.16 -9.95
CA ASP A 95 -0.22 2.39 -8.73
C ASP A 95 -1.57 2.83 -8.12
N PHE A 96 -2.58 1.95 -8.06
CA PHE A 96 -3.85 2.28 -7.39
C PHE A 96 -4.53 1.11 -6.67
N TYR A 97 -5.25 1.45 -5.61
CA TYR A 97 -6.06 0.49 -4.85
C TYR A 97 -7.41 0.26 -5.51
N SER A 98 -7.86 -0.99 -5.45
CA SER A 98 -9.22 -1.39 -5.78
C SER A 98 -9.74 -2.44 -4.77
N PRO A 99 -11.00 -2.37 -4.33
CA PRO A 99 -11.62 -3.46 -3.57
C PRO A 99 -11.97 -4.68 -4.45
N ASN A 100 -11.71 -4.64 -5.75
CA ASN A 100 -12.00 -5.68 -6.73
C ASN A 100 -10.88 -5.80 -7.78
N ALA A 101 -9.63 -5.79 -7.33
CA ALA A 101 -8.45 -5.60 -8.17
C ALA A 101 -8.34 -6.61 -9.34
N LEU A 102 -8.67 -7.88 -9.12
CA LEU A 102 -8.64 -8.90 -10.17
C LEU A 102 -9.58 -8.58 -11.35
N GLU A 103 -10.84 -8.25 -11.05
CA GLU A 103 -11.84 -7.97 -12.08
C GLU A 103 -11.61 -6.59 -12.72
N ASP A 104 -11.20 -5.59 -11.94
CA ASP A 104 -10.84 -4.28 -12.50
C ASP A 104 -9.61 -4.38 -13.43
N THR A 105 -8.70 -5.33 -13.19
CA THR A 105 -7.59 -5.65 -14.10
C THR A 105 -8.11 -6.17 -15.44
N LYS A 106 -9.01 -7.17 -15.41
CA LYS A 106 -9.61 -7.74 -16.64
C LYS A 106 -10.38 -6.67 -17.42
N GLU A 107 -11.18 -5.87 -16.73
CA GLU A 107 -11.96 -4.79 -17.35
C GLU A 107 -11.05 -3.75 -18.01
N LEU A 108 -9.95 -3.34 -17.35
CA LEU A 108 -9.02 -2.39 -17.95
C LEU A 108 -8.35 -2.96 -19.21
N CYS A 109 -7.96 -4.24 -19.20
CA CYS A 109 -7.45 -4.92 -20.40
C CYS A 109 -8.49 -4.93 -21.54
N ASP A 110 -9.75 -5.20 -21.23
CA ASP A 110 -10.83 -5.17 -22.23
C ASP A 110 -11.03 -3.79 -22.85
N ILE A 111 -10.91 -2.72 -22.05
CA ILE A 111 -11.01 -1.33 -22.55
C ILE A 111 -9.86 -1.05 -23.52
N TYR A 112 -8.64 -1.48 -23.23
CA TYR A 112 -7.51 -1.33 -24.15
C TYR A 112 -7.71 -2.07 -25.46
N VAL A 113 -8.16 -3.33 -25.43
CA VAL A 113 -8.45 -4.07 -26.66
C VAL A 113 -9.58 -3.41 -27.47
N LYS A 114 -10.62 -2.91 -26.81
CA LYS A 114 -11.69 -2.15 -27.48
C LYS A 114 -11.19 -0.84 -28.10
N ALA A 115 -10.15 -0.23 -27.53
CA ALA A 115 -9.52 0.97 -28.06
C ALA A 115 -8.54 0.70 -29.22
N GLY A 116 -8.31 -0.58 -29.59
CA GLY A 116 -7.51 -0.98 -30.74
C GLY A 116 -6.12 -1.52 -30.42
N PHE A 117 -5.74 -1.60 -29.15
CA PHE A 117 -4.45 -2.19 -28.74
C PHE A 117 -4.50 -3.72 -28.86
N ILE A 118 -3.43 -4.32 -29.39
CA ILE A 118 -3.35 -5.77 -29.65
C ILE A 118 -2.64 -6.49 -28.50
N GLU A 119 -1.44 -6.04 -28.16
CA GLU A 119 -0.64 -6.65 -27.09
C GLU A 119 -1.07 -6.12 -25.72
N VAL A 120 -2.13 -6.69 -25.17
CA VAL A 120 -2.67 -6.34 -23.85
C VAL A 120 -2.64 -7.56 -22.93
N GLU A 121 -1.99 -7.44 -21.77
CA GLU A 121 -1.86 -8.52 -20.79
C GLU A 121 -2.14 -8.02 -19.37
N GLY A 122 -3.03 -8.70 -18.66
CA GLY A 122 -3.22 -8.59 -17.21
C GLY A 122 -2.66 -9.83 -16.50
N LYS A 123 -1.82 -9.65 -15.48
CA LYS A 123 -1.26 -10.77 -14.69
C LYS A 123 -0.96 -10.40 -13.24
N PRO A 124 -0.91 -11.36 -12.30
CA PRO A 124 -0.47 -11.12 -10.93
C PRO A 124 0.95 -10.54 -10.85
N GLY A 125 1.14 -9.62 -9.90
CA GLY A 125 2.42 -9.06 -9.51
C GLY A 125 3.24 -10.02 -8.66
N VAL A 126 4.33 -9.49 -8.09
CA VAL A 126 5.19 -10.24 -7.15
C VAL A 126 4.47 -10.43 -5.82
N HIS A 127 3.82 -9.38 -5.33
CA HIS A 127 3.02 -9.41 -4.10
C HIS A 127 1.61 -9.90 -4.40
N GLN A 128 1.12 -10.82 -3.56
CA GLN A 128 -0.24 -11.34 -3.67
C GLN A 128 -1.26 -10.19 -3.55
N GLY A 129 -2.30 -10.22 -4.39
CA GLY A 129 -3.35 -9.19 -4.42
C GLY A 129 -3.01 -7.97 -5.28
N THR A 130 -1.78 -7.83 -5.77
CA THR A 130 -1.43 -6.84 -6.80
C THR A 130 -1.45 -7.48 -8.18
N PHE A 131 -2.03 -6.79 -9.15
CA PHE A 131 -2.10 -7.20 -10.55
C PHE A 131 -1.52 -6.12 -11.45
N LYS A 132 -0.82 -6.53 -12.50
CA LYS A 132 -0.14 -5.66 -13.44
C LYS A 132 -0.85 -5.69 -14.79
N VAL A 133 -1.07 -4.53 -15.39
CA VAL A 133 -1.55 -4.38 -16.77
C VAL A 133 -0.43 -3.88 -17.67
N PHE A 134 -0.19 -4.60 -18.76
CA PHE A 134 0.75 -4.24 -19.81
C PHE A 134 -0.01 -3.94 -21.10
N VAL A 135 0.40 -2.88 -21.79
CA VAL A 135 -0.11 -2.51 -23.12
C VAL A 135 1.08 -2.26 -24.04
N ASN A 136 1.17 -2.99 -25.14
CA ASN A 136 2.32 -3.00 -26.04
C ASN A 136 3.65 -3.18 -25.28
N PHE A 137 3.66 -4.10 -24.30
CA PHE A 137 4.79 -4.41 -23.41
C PHE A 137 5.17 -3.29 -22.42
N ILE A 138 4.44 -2.18 -22.39
CA ILE A 138 4.63 -1.08 -21.45
C ILE A 138 3.85 -1.39 -20.18
N PRO A 139 4.46 -1.33 -18.99
CA PRO A 139 3.73 -1.41 -17.73
C PRO A 139 2.89 -0.13 -17.57
N VAL A 140 1.57 -0.30 -17.45
CA VAL A 140 0.62 0.82 -17.41
C VAL A 140 0.02 1.02 -16.02
N ALA A 141 -0.28 -0.08 -15.33
CA ALA A 141 -0.92 -0.01 -14.02
C ALA A 141 -0.54 -1.20 -13.12
N ASP A 142 -0.37 -0.89 -11.83
CA ASP A 142 -0.34 -1.82 -10.72
C ASP A 142 -1.62 -1.63 -9.87
N ILE A 143 -2.53 -2.61 -9.98
CA ILE A 143 -3.84 -2.61 -9.32
C ILE A 143 -3.75 -3.49 -8.08
N THR A 144 -3.75 -2.87 -6.90
CA THR A 144 -3.59 -3.56 -5.63
C THR A 144 -4.92 -3.72 -4.91
N TYR A 145 -5.24 -4.93 -4.49
CA TYR A 145 -6.40 -5.19 -3.64
C TYR A 145 -6.26 -4.45 -2.30
N LEU A 146 -7.34 -3.82 -1.87
CA LEU A 146 -7.44 -3.23 -0.53
C LEU A 146 -8.80 -3.56 0.06
N HIS A 147 -8.82 -4.07 1.29
CA HIS A 147 -10.07 -4.42 1.95
C HIS A 147 -11.08 -3.26 1.94
N LYS A 148 -12.34 -3.59 1.61
CA LYS A 148 -13.41 -2.60 1.35
C LYS A 148 -13.60 -1.59 2.47
N ASP A 149 -13.48 -1.99 3.74
CA ASP A 149 -13.60 -1.05 4.86
C ASP A 149 -12.48 -0.02 4.86
N ILE A 150 -11.23 -0.43 4.65
CA ILE A 150 -10.08 0.48 4.58
C ILE A 150 -10.22 1.39 3.36
N PHE A 151 -10.55 0.80 2.21
CA PHE A 151 -10.78 1.56 0.97
C PHE A 151 -11.83 2.66 1.16
N ASN A 152 -12.93 2.37 1.86
CA ASN A 152 -13.97 3.34 2.16
C ASN A 152 -13.51 4.43 3.13
N GLU A 153 -12.72 4.09 4.16
CA GLU A 153 -12.14 5.10 5.06
C GLU A 153 -11.16 6.01 4.30
N LEU A 154 -10.28 5.46 3.46
CA LEU A 154 -9.37 6.28 2.64
C LEU A 154 -10.12 7.23 1.71
N LYS A 155 -11.24 6.78 1.16
CA LYS A 155 -12.04 7.57 0.22
C LYS A 155 -12.64 8.83 0.87
N LYS A 156 -12.87 8.82 2.19
CA LYS A 156 -13.39 9.99 2.92
C LYS A 156 -12.38 11.14 2.96
N ASP A 157 -11.11 10.79 3.12
CA ASP A 157 -10.01 11.76 3.28
C ASP A 157 -9.20 11.97 1.99
N ALA A 158 -9.56 11.28 0.91
CA ALA A 158 -8.84 11.32 -0.36
C ALA A 158 -8.79 12.74 -0.95
N ILE A 159 -7.64 13.11 -1.51
CA ILE A 159 -7.45 14.41 -2.15
C ILE A 159 -7.83 14.29 -3.63
N LYS A 160 -8.78 15.12 -4.06
CA LYS A 160 -9.23 15.14 -5.45
C LYS A 160 -8.39 16.08 -6.30
N VAL A 161 -7.71 15.55 -7.31
CA VAL A 161 -6.94 16.33 -8.31
C VAL A 161 -7.40 15.90 -9.71
N ALA A 162 -7.81 16.86 -10.55
CA ALA A 162 -8.30 16.60 -11.92
C ALA A 162 -9.37 15.48 -12.01
N GLY A 163 -10.23 15.37 -10.99
CA GLY A 163 -11.28 14.36 -10.93
C GLY A 163 -10.88 13.03 -10.30
N ILE A 164 -9.59 12.74 -10.15
CA ILE A 164 -9.05 11.50 -9.57
C ILE A 164 -8.90 11.66 -8.05
N LEU A 165 -9.22 10.62 -7.29
CA LEU A 165 -9.15 10.60 -5.82
C LEU A 165 -7.82 9.96 -5.39
N TYR A 166 -6.85 10.75 -4.96
CA TYR A 166 -5.55 10.26 -4.50
C TYR A 166 -5.56 9.92 -3.01
N ALA A 167 -4.77 8.92 -2.62
CA ALA A 167 -4.67 8.48 -1.23
C ALA A 167 -4.34 9.64 -0.28
N PRO A 168 -4.95 9.69 0.92
CA PRO A 168 -4.75 10.79 1.87
C PRO A 168 -3.31 10.87 2.38
N PRO A 169 -2.79 12.07 2.72
CA PRO A 169 -1.42 12.26 3.19
C PRO A 169 -1.02 11.37 4.37
N ASN A 170 -1.93 11.16 5.33
CA ASN A 170 -1.63 10.32 6.49
C ASN A 170 -1.50 8.83 6.14
N PHE A 171 -2.21 8.35 5.12
CA PHE A 171 -2.01 6.99 4.63
C PHE A 171 -0.73 6.86 3.81
N LEU A 172 -0.39 7.87 3.00
CA LEU A 172 0.90 7.92 2.29
C LEU A 172 2.08 7.96 3.28
N ARG A 173 1.95 8.70 4.39
CA ARG A 173 2.90 8.65 5.51
C ARG A 173 3.00 7.25 6.10
N MET A 174 1.87 6.62 6.40
CA MET A 174 1.85 5.26 6.95
C MET A 174 2.69 4.33 6.09
N SER A 175 2.44 4.29 4.77
CA SER A 175 3.19 3.41 3.87
C SER A 175 4.68 3.77 3.81
N MET A 176 5.05 5.05 3.87
CA MET A 176 6.46 5.45 3.88
C MET A 176 7.17 5.08 5.20
N TYR A 177 6.52 5.28 6.34
CA TYR A 177 7.04 4.85 7.64
C TYR A 177 7.16 3.33 7.73
N LEU A 178 6.19 2.61 7.17
CA LEU A 178 6.23 1.16 7.06
C LEU A 178 7.51 0.70 6.33
N GLU A 179 7.80 1.25 5.16
CA GLU A 179 9.03 0.94 4.41
C GLU A 179 10.30 1.27 5.21
N LEU A 180 10.37 2.45 5.83
CA LEU A 180 11.53 2.87 6.65
C LEU A 180 11.70 2.04 7.93
N SER A 181 10.63 1.40 8.40
CA SER A 181 10.63 0.57 9.59
C SER A 181 10.99 -0.89 9.35
N ARG A 182 11.21 -1.31 8.09
CA ARG A 182 11.45 -2.72 7.70
C ARG A 182 12.88 -2.94 7.23
N PRO A 183 13.86 -3.16 8.13
CA PRO A 183 15.26 -3.33 7.74
C PRO A 183 15.53 -4.63 6.98
N SER A 184 14.70 -5.66 7.16
CA SER A 184 14.75 -6.89 6.34
C SER A 184 13.96 -6.78 5.04
N GLY A 185 13.33 -5.63 4.76
CA GLY A 185 12.64 -5.34 3.51
C GLY A 185 13.58 -4.78 2.44
N ASP A 186 13.04 -4.06 1.45
CA ASP A 186 13.84 -3.43 0.39
C ASP A 186 14.44 -2.09 0.84
N THR A 187 15.58 -2.17 1.54
CA THR A 187 16.30 -1.00 2.06
C THR A 187 16.89 -0.09 0.98
N SER A 188 17.01 -0.57 -0.28
CA SER A 188 17.48 0.25 -1.40
C SER A 188 16.56 1.45 -1.69
N ARG A 189 15.30 1.38 -1.21
CA ARG A 189 14.28 2.43 -1.38
C ARG A 189 14.34 3.51 -0.31
N TRP A 190 15.03 3.28 0.81
CA TRP A 190 14.93 4.14 2.00
C TRP A 190 15.28 5.59 1.72
N GLU A 191 16.34 5.86 0.94
CA GLU A 191 16.72 7.23 0.58
C GLU A 191 15.59 7.95 -0.18
N LYS A 192 15.04 7.28 -1.19
CA LYS A 192 13.93 7.80 -2.01
C LYS A 192 12.67 8.04 -1.17
N VAL A 193 12.34 7.09 -0.29
CA VAL A 193 11.19 7.18 0.62
C VAL A 193 11.36 8.33 1.59
N ALA A 194 12.52 8.47 2.24
CA ALA A 194 12.79 9.53 3.21
C ALA A 194 12.73 10.93 2.57
N LYS A 195 13.25 11.11 1.34
CA LYS A 195 13.15 12.37 0.59
C LYS A 195 11.69 12.75 0.30
N ARG A 196 10.88 11.79 -0.15
CA ARG A 196 9.45 12.00 -0.43
C ARG A 196 8.64 12.28 0.83
N LEU A 197 8.93 11.57 1.92
CA LEU A 197 8.31 11.80 3.22
C LEU A 197 8.60 13.23 3.72
N ALA A 198 9.83 13.72 3.56
CA ALA A 198 10.18 15.09 3.92
C ALA A 198 9.38 16.13 3.11
N LEU A 199 9.23 15.93 1.80
CA LEU A 199 8.39 16.79 0.94
C LEU A 199 6.91 16.72 1.36
N LEU A 200 6.37 15.53 1.60
CA LEU A 200 5.00 15.37 2.04
C LEU A 200 4.76 16.06 3.39
N ASN A 201 5.69 15.93 4.34
CA ASN A 201 5.61 16.58 5.66
C ASN A 201 5.73 18.10 5.59
N LYS A 202 6.45 18.64 4.61
CA LYS A 202 6.53 20.09 4.35
C LYS A 202 5.18 20.67 3.95
N HIS A 203 4.45 20.00 3.06
CA HIS A 203 3.20 20.53 2.47
C HIS A 203 1.93 20.08 3.18
N TYR A 204 1.97 18.93 3.85
CA TYR A 204 0.80 18.35 4.52
C TYR A 204 1.12 18.01 5.97
N PRO A 205 1.58 18.94 6.82
CA PRO A 205 2.10 18.62 8.16
C PRO A 205 1.16 17.74 8.98
N LEU A 206 1.75 16.81 9.76
CA LEU A 206 0.98 15.93 10.63
C LEU A 206 0.40 16.74 11.80
N HIS A 207 -0.92 16.81 11.88
CA HIS A 207 -1.62 17.66 12.84
C HIS A 207 -2.87 16.96 13.38
N GLY A 208 -2.98 16.84 14.69
CA GLY A 208 -4.16 16.40 15.43
C GLY A 208 -4.91 17.57 16.07
N LYS A 209 -6.17 17.34 16.42
CA LYS A 209 -7.06 18.39 16.94
C LYS A 209 -7.03 18.42 18.48
N ASP A 210 -6.80 19.60 19.04
CA ASP A 210 -6.82 19.85 20.50
C ASP A 210 -5.86 18.93 21.30
N CYS A 211 -4.69 18.62 20.73
CA CYS A 211 -3.74 17.66 21.33
C CYS A 211 -3.18 18.05 22.69
N ASP A 212 -3.18 19.34 23.03
CA ASP A 212 -2.74 19.81 24.34
C ASP A 212 -3.69 19.36 25.46
N LYS A 213 -4.98 19.18 25.13
CA LYS A 213 -6.04 18.83 26.09
C LYS A 213 -6.33 17.33 26.16
N ARG A 214 -5.60 16.50 25.41
CA ARG A 214 -5.83 15.06 25.31
C ARG A 214 -4.73 14.26 25.97
N ASP A 215 -5.15 13.25 26.72
CA ASP A 215 -4.27 12.24 27.29
C ASP A 215 -3.95 11.15 26.25
N PHE A 216 -2.72 10.66 26.27
CA PHE A 216 -2.24 9.63 25.35
C PHE A 216 -2.48 8.21 25.87
N GLN A 217 -2.74 8.07 27.17
CA GLN A 217 -2.99 6.79 27.83
C GLN A 217 -4.48 6.59 28.10
N ARG A 218 -4.97 5.37 27.90
CA ARG A 218 -6.31 4.93 28.31
C ARG A 218 -6.33 4.74 29.82
N GLU A 219 -7.01 5.61 30.56
CA GLU A 219 -7.19 5.45 32.01
C GLU A 219 -8.18 4.31 32.31
N MET A 220 -7.92 3.55 33.37
CA MET A 220 -8.87 2.56 33.89
C MET A 220 -10.04 3.28 34.60
N GLU A 221 -11.27 2.78 34.41
CA GLU A 221 -12.44 3.23 35.17
C GLU A 221 -12.25 2.91 36.66
N ASN A 222 -11.73 1.72 36.97
CA ASN A 222 -11.35 1.34 38.32
C ASN A 222 -9.85 1.52 38.55
N LYS A 223 -9.49 2.49 39.38
CA LYS A 223 -8.09 2.78 39.75
C LYS A 223 -7.57 1.94 40.91
N ALA A 224 -8.41 1.07 41.49
CA ALA A 224 -7.95 0.10 42.47
C ALA A 224 -6.91 -0.82 41.83
N ASP A 225 -5.78 -1.01 42.51
CA ASP A 225 -4.67 -1.86 42.09
C ASP A 225 -3.98 -1.45 40.77
N GLU A 226 -4.22 -0.25 40.23
CA GLU A 226 -3.68 0.20 38.94
C GLU A 226 -2.14 0.14 38.90
N ASP A 227 -1.46 0.51 40.00
CA ASP A 227 0.00 0.40 40.11
C ASP A 227 0.48 -1.06 40.05
N ILE A 228 -0.21 -1.97 40.73
CA ILE A 228 0.11 -3.41 40.72
C ILE A 228 -0.07 -3.94 39.29
N ILE A 229 -1.23 -3.66 38.67
CA ILE A 229 -1.55 -4.05 37.31
C ILE A 229 -0.49 -3.53 36.33
N PHE A 230 -0.13 -2.25 36.44
CA PHE A 230 0.89 -1.63 35.59
C PHE A 230 2.25 -2.34 35.72
N GLU A 231 2.73 -2.56 36.94
CA GLU A 231 4.03 -3.19 37.18
C GLU A 231 4.03 -4.67 36.73
N THR A 232 2.95 -5.42 37.00
CA THR A 232 2.80 -6.81 36.56
C THR A 232 2.80 -6.92 35.04
N ILE A 233 2.03 -6.09 34.33
CA ILE A 233 2.01 -6.10 32.86
C ILE A 233 3.38 -5.74 32.30
N LYS A 234 3.99 -4.65 32.81
CA LYS A 234 5.30 -4.18 32.35
C LYS A 234 6.36 -5.27 32.50
N ASN A 235 6.48 -5.86 33.69
CA ASN A 235 7.51 -6.86 33.98
C ASN A 235 7.28 -8.13 33.14
N THR A 236 6.03 -8.60 33.05
CA THR A 236 5.67 -9.77 32.25
C THR A 236 5.99 -9.59 30.77
N PHE A 237 5.80 -8.39 30.22
CA PHE A 237 6.16 -8.10 28.83
C PHE A 237 7.67 -7.97 28.63
N ILE A 238 8.40 -7.34 29.57
CA ILE A 238 9.87 -7.27 29.51
C ILE A 238 10.49 -8.67 29.53
N GLU A 239 10.04 -9.54 30.44
CA GLU A 239 10.52 -10.93 30.58
C GLU A 239 10.30 -11.76 29.32
N GLN A 240 9.20 -11.51 28.61
CA GLN A 240 8.88 -12.18 27.35
C GLN A 240 9.58 -11.56 26.12
N GLY A 241 10.32 -10.47 26.30
CA GLY A 241 11.10 -9.85 25.23
C GLY A 241 10.26 -9.32 24.07
N VAL A 242 9.02 -8.89 24.35
CA VAL A 242 8.14 -8.25 23.37
C VAL A 242 8.59 -6.82 23.05
N VAL A 243 8.07 -6.24 21.96
CA VAL A 243 8.41 -4.86 21.57
C VAL A 243 7.30 -3.91 21.96
N PHE A 244 7.59 -2.91 22.79
CA PHE A 244 6.63 -1.88 23.17
C PHE A 244 6.48 -0.81 22.10
N PHE A 245 5.25 -0.45 21.76
CA PHE A 245 4.96 0.64 20.83
C PHE A 245 3.74 1.50 21.23
N GLY A 246 3.13 1.25 22.40
CA GLY A 246 2.00 2.02 22.94
C GLY A 246 2.39 3.11 23.96
N GLY A 247 1.51 3.37 24.93
CA GLY A 247 1.70 4.39 25.97
C GLY A 247 3.02 4.30 26.74
N TYR A 248 3.47 3.10 27.07
CA TYR A 248 4.78 2.89 27.71
C TYR A 248 5.98 3.30 26.83
N ALA A 249 5.93 3.05 25.53
CA ALA A 249 6.97 3.51 24.61
C ALA A 249 6.95 5.04 24.45
N MET A 250 5.74 5.62 24.38
CA MET A 250 5.55 7.07 24.29
C MET A 250 6.12 7.82 25.50
N SER A 251 5.97 7.27 26.71
CA SER A 251 6.52 7.89 27.92
C SER A 251 8.05 7.98 27.88
N MET A 252 8.71 6.96 27.33
CA MET A 252 10.16 6.95 27.14
C MET A 252 10.61 8.01 26.12
N TYR A 253 9.90 8.16 25.00
CA TYR A 253 10.18 9.19 24.00
C TYR A 253 9.95 10.62 24.54
N SER A 254 9.03 10.79 25.49
CA SER A 254 8.76 12.09 26.13
C SER A 254 10.00 12.70 26.79
N ASN A 255 10.86 11.87 27.36
CA ASN A 255 12.08 12.33 28.04
C ASN A 255 13.06 13.08 27.13
N TYR A 256 12.90 12.95 25.80
CA TYR A 256 13.72 13.64 24.79
C TYR A 256 13.13 14.97 24.31
N MET A 257 12.05 15.44 24.95
CA MET A 257 11.46 16.76 24.70
C MET A 257 11.83 17.76 25.80
N PRO A 258 11.84 19.08 25.50
CA PRO A 258 11.96 20.12 26.51
C PRO A 258 10.87 20.03 27.58
N LYS A 259 11.16 20.35 28.85
CA LYS A 259 10.23 20.16 30.00
C LYS A 259 8.83 20.76 29.80
N ASN A 260 8.70 21.86 29.08
CA ASN A 260 7.42 22.51 28.78
C ASN A 260 6.60 21.81 27.68
N GLN A 261 7.23 20.91 26.92
CA GLN A 261 6.61 20.08 25.87
C GLN A 261 6.58 18.60 26.24
N GLN A 262 7.24 18.22 27.35
CA GLN A 262 7.12 16.89 27.91
C GLN A 262 5.67 16.64 28.29
N LYS A 263 5.10 15.59 27.72
CA LYS A 263 3.82 15.08 28.21
C LYS A 263 4.09 14.34 29.52
N HIS A 264 3.29 14.65 30.53
CA HIS A 264 3.32 13.94 31.80
C HIS A 264 2.58 12.62 31.64
N PHE A 265 3.34 11.55 31.39
CA PHE A 265 2.79 10.20 31.39
C PHE A 265 2.64 9.74 32.84
N LYS A 266 1.41 9.33 33.19
CA LYS A 266 1.12 8.72 34.48
C LYS A 266 1.49 7.24 34.42
N LYS A 267 1.66 6.61 35.58
CA LYS A 267 1.68 5.13 35.67
C LYS A 267 0.26 4.62 35.42
N VAL A 268 -0.12 4.53 34.16
CA VAL A 268 -1.42 4.04 33.71
C VAL A 268 -1.19 2.73 32.97
N ALA A 269 -1.98 1.71 33.32
CA ALA A 269 -1.92 0.38 32.73
C ALA A 269 -2.47 0.39 31.29
N ASP A 270 -1.68 0.95 30.37
CA ASP A 270 -2.01 1.07 28.97
C ASP A 270 -0.83 0.68 28.05
N PHE A 271 -0.90 -0.53 27.51
CA PHE A 271 0.19 -1.14 26.75
C PHE A 271 -0.25 -1.55 25.34
N ASP A 272 0.58 -1.23 24.35
CA ASP A 272 0.50 -1.85 23.02
C ASP A 272 1.87 -2.47 22.72
N VAL A 273 1.89 -3.78 22.42
CA VAL A 273 3.12 -4.56 22.20
C VAL A 273 3.03 -5.44 20.96
N LEU A 274 4.18 -5.70 20.33
CA LEU A 274 4.33 -6.71 19.28
C LEU A 274 4.85 -8.01 19.89
N SER A 275 4.18 -9.13 19.59
CA SER A 275 4.62 -10.48 19.94
C SER A 275 4.50 -11.42 18.74
N GLU A 276 5.52 -12.23 18.48
CA GLU A 276 5.47 -13.29 17.47
C GLU A 276 4.50 -14.41 17.87
N ASP A 277 4.25 -14.60 19.17
CA ASP A 277 3.24 -15.52 19.71
C ASP A 277 2.29 -14.78 20.68
N PRO A 278 1.30 -14.04 20.13
CA PRO A 278 0.36 -13.29 20.96
C PRO A 278 -0.42 -14.17 21.95
N ASP A 279 -0.79 -15.39 21.55
CA ASP A 279 -1.62 -16.30 22.36
C ASP A 279 -0.87 -16.74 23.62
N THR A 280 0.39 -17.17 23.49
CA THR A 280 1.25 -17.49 24.64
C THR A 280 1.49 -16.24 25.48
N THR A 281 1.79 -15.10 24.85
CA THR A 281 2.02 -13.84 25.58
C THR A 281 0.84 -13.40 26.43
N ALA A 282 -0.38 -13.49 25.88
CA ALA A 282 -1.60 -13.15 26.58
C ALA A 282 -1.91 -14.13 27.72
N THR A 283 -1.61 -15.43 27.51
CA THR A 283 -1.86 -16.48 28.51
C THR A 283 -0.96 -16.28 29.73
N ILE A 284 0.36 -16.10 29.52
CA ILE A 284 1.31 -15.83 30.59
C ILE A 284 0.93 -14.56 31.35
N LEU A 285 0.57 -13.49 30.63
CA LEU A 285 0.13 -12.25 31.29
C LEU A 285 -1.10 -12.46 32.18
N LYS A 286 -2.08 -13.21 31.68
CA LYS A 286 -3.29 -13.52 32.46
C LYS A 286 -2.95 -14.31 33.72
N GLU A 287 -2.05 -15.29 33.64
CA GLU A 287 -1.60 -16.07 34.80
C GLU A 287 -0.91 -15.17 35.84
N ARG A 288 0.03 -14.32 35.41
CA ARG A 288 0.72 -13.36 36.30
C ARG A 288 -0.23 -12.39 36.99
N LEU A 289 -1.22 -11.87 36.28
CA LEU A 289 -2.24 -11.00 36.88
C LEU A 289 -3.08 -11.76 37.93
N ASN A 290 -3.42 -13.03 37.68
CA ASN A 290 -4.16 -13.84 38.66
C ASN A 290 -3.31 -14.13 39.91
N ASP A 291 -2.00 -14.37 39.75
CA ASP A 291 -1.06 -14.61 40.86
C ASP A 291 -1.00 -13.39 41.81
N GLU A 292 -1.08 -12.18 41.24
CA GLU A 292 -1.13 -10.90 41.97
C GLU A 292 -2.54 -10.58 42.53
N GLY A 293 -3.48 -11.52 42.44
CA GLY A 293 -4.84 -11.38 42.98
C GLY A 293 -5.81 -10.59 42.09
N ILE A 294 -5.40 -10.18 40.90
CA ILE A 294 -6.24 -9.45 39.95
C ILE A 294 -7.18 -10.42 39.22
N LYS A 295 -8.45 -10.40 39.60
CA LYS A 295 -9.49 -11.30 39.06
C LYS A 295 -10.19 -10.71 37.83
N ASN A 296 -10.93 -11.55 37.10
CA ASN A 296 -11.74 -11.17 35.93
C ASN A 296 -10.95 -10.68 34.71
N VAL A 297 -9.76 -11.24 34.48
CA VAL A 297 -8.96 -10.96 33.28
C VAL A 297 -9.51 -11.75 32.08
N ARG A 298 -9.86 -11.05 31.01
CA ARG A 298 -10.40 -11.60 29.76
C ARG A 298 -9.46 -11.32 28.59
N ILE A 299 -9.25 -12.34 27.76
CA ILE A 299 -8.50 -12.24 26.50
C ILE A 299 -9.51 -12.27 25.36
N VAL A 300 -9.55 -11.23 24.54
CA VAL A 300 -10.47 -11.10 23.40
C VAL A 300 -9.67 -11.13 22.10
N LYS A 301 -9.92 -12.14 21.26
CA LYS A 301 -9.33 -12.25 19.92
C LYS A 301 -9.98 -11.24 18.98
N ARG A 302 -9.18 -10.42 18.31
CA ARG A 302 -9.62 -9.47 17.28
C ARG A 302 -9.10 -9.94 15.92
N PRO A 303 -9.97 -10.04 14.89
CA PRO A 303 -9.55 -10.48 13.56
C PRO A 303 -8.65 -9.43 12.90
N ALA A 304 -7.90 -9.88 11.88
CA ALA A 304 -7.14 -8.98 11.02
C ALA A 304 -8.03 -7.89 10.40
N ILE A 305 -7.40 -6.78 10.04
CA ILE A 305 -8.05 -5.63 9.42
C ILE A 305 -7.40 -5.44 8.05
N GLY A 306 -7.97 -6.11 7.05
CA GLY A 306 -7.39 -6.19 5.71
C GLY A 306 -5.90 -6.55 5.78
N GLU A 307 -5.11 -5.80 5.03
CA GLU A 307 -3.68 -6.04 4.82
C GLU A 307 -2.79 -5.18 5.76
N ILE A 308 -3.39 -4.33 6.62
CA ILE A 308 -2.68 -3.30 7.38
C ILE A 308 -2.48 -3.63 8.87
N VAL A 309 -3.37 -4.43 9.47
CA VAL A 309 -3.27 -4.82 10.89
C VAL A 309 -3.54 -6.32 11.01
N ALA A 310 -2.57 -7.05 11.55
CA ALA A 310 -2.70 -8.47 11.84
C ALA A 310 -3.78 -8.78 12.89
N PRO A 311 -4.18 -10.06 13.03
CA PRO A 311 -4.91 -10.50 14.20
C PRO A 311 -4.16 -10.09 15.48
N HIS A 312 -4.92 -9.68 16.48
CA HIS A 312 -4.37 -9.20 17.73
C HIS A 312 -5.28 -9.54 18.89
N LEU A 313 -4.70 -9.53 20.09
CA LEU A 313 -5.41 -9.84 21.32
C LEU A 313 -5.61 -8.57 22.13
N GLN A 314 -6.76 -8.48 22.78
CA GLN A 314 -7.09 -7.42 23.71
C GLN A 314 -7.24 -8.02 25.11
N ILE A 315 -6.54 -7.44 26.08
CA ILE A 315 -6.60 -7.83 27.48
C ILE A 315 -7.51 -6.84 28.21
N ILE A 316 -8.58 -7.37 28.80
CA ILE A 316 -9.60 -6.59 29.50
C ILE A 316 -9.67 -7.05 30.95
N ILE A 317 -9.63 -6.12 31.89
CA ILE A 317 -9.82 -6.36 33.32
C ILE A 317 -11.20 -5.86 33.74
N GLY A 318 -11.88 -6.64 34.59
CA GLY A 318 -13.20 -6.28 35.09
C GLY A 318 -14.26 -6.18 33.98
N LYS A 319 -15.04 -5.09 33.99
CA LYS A 319 -16.13 -4.89 33.03
C LYS A 319 -15.59 -4.48 31.66
N ASN A 320 -14.86 -3.37 31.57
CA ASN A 320 -14.49 -2.77 30.28
C ASN A 320 -13.05 -2.23 30.21
N ASP A 321 -12.24 -2.34 31.26
CA ASP A 321 -10.91 -1.71 31.31
C ASP A 321 -9.93 -2.45 30.41
N THR A 322 -9.58 -1.84 29.28
CA THR A 322 -8.60 -2.39 28.34
C THR A 322 -7.22 -1.95 28.75
N VAL A 323 -6.39 -2.92 29.14
CA VAL A 323 -5.05 -2.64 29.69
C VAL A 323 -3.91 -2.97 28.74
N ALA A 324 -4.14 -3.88 27.78
CA ALA A 324 -3.14 -4.21 26.79
C ALA A 324 -3.73 -4.65 25.45
N PHE A 325 -3.03 -4.31 24.37
CA PHE A 325 -3.16 -4.95 23.07
C PHE A 325 -1.85 -5.64 22.68
N ILE A 326 -1.96 -6.89 22.22
CA ILE A 326 -0.83 -7.72 21.80
C ILE A 326 -1.03 -8.05 20.32
N TYR A 327 -0.19 -7.48 19.46
CA TYR A 327 -0.29 -7.61 18.02
C TYR A 327 0.73 -8.59 17.47
N HIS A 328 0.31 -9.45 16.56
CA HIS A 328 1.25 -10.18 15.73
C HIS A 328 1.90 -9.24 14.71
N PRO A 329 3.23 -9.26 14.51
CA PRO A 329 3.87 -8.44 13.49
C PRO A 329 3.52 -8.95 12.08
N ILE A 330 3.18 -8.05 11.15
CA ILE A 330 2.93 -8.39 9.73
C ILE A 330 4.23 -8.49 8.90
N ALA A 331 5.35 -8.05 9.48
CA ALA A 331 6.66 -7.95 8.85
C ALA A 331 7.73 -7.84 9.94
N CYS A 332 9.02 -7.85 9.57
CA CYS A 332 10.09 -7.53 10.50
C CYS A 332 10.14 -6.01 10.75
N HIS A 333 9.67 -5.56 11.92
CA HIS A 333 9.60 -4.15 12.30
C HIS A 333 10.75 -3.73 13.20
N SER A 334 11.38 -2.60 12.89
CA SER A 334 12.55 -2.10 13.61
C SER A 334 12.24 -1.69 15.05
N TYR A 335 13.19 -1.96 15.94
CA TYR A 335 13.16 -1.53 17.33
C TYR A 335 14.55 -1.11 17.81
N ASN A 336 14.59 -0.44 18.96
CA ASN A 336 15.79 -0.13 19.71
C ASN A 336 15.74 -0.83 21.08
N THR A 337 16.90 -1.23 21.59
CA THR A 337 17.02 -1.81 22.93
C THR A 337 17.52 -0.74 23.89
N ILE A 338 16.91 -0.66 25.07
CA ILE A 338 17.43 0.09 26.22
C ILE A 338 17.66 -0.85 27.39
N HIS A 339 18.62 -0.53 28.25
CA HIS A 339 18.93 -1.31 29.44
C HIS A 339 18.42 -0.58 30.68
N MET A 340 17.56 -1.22 31.46
CA MET A 340 17.07 -0.70 32.74
C MET A 340 17.21 -1.81 33.80
N HIS A 341 17.92 -1.53 34.89
CA HIS A 341 18.13 -2.49 35.99
C HIS A 341 18.60 -3.88 35.52
N SER A 342 19.53 -3.91 34.56
CA SER A 342 20.07 -5.13 33.93
C SER A 342 19.08 -5.94 33.08
N GLN A 343 17.88 -5.42 32.81
CA GLN A 343 16.93 -5.97 31.85
C GLN A 343 17.02 -5.25 30.51
N GLU A 344 16.88 -6.01 29.42
CA GLU A 344 16.77 -5.46 28.08
C GLU A 344 15.30 -5.17 27.76
N ILE A 345 15.01 -3.93 27.40
CA ILE A 345 13.67 -3.51 27.01
C ILE A 345 13.70 -3.12 25.54
N LYS A 346 12.86 -3.75 24.73
CA LYS A 346 12.73 -3.45 23.31
C LYS A 346 11.63 -2.42 23.08
N ILE A 347 11.98 -1.26 22.54
CA ILE A 347 11.04 -0.20 22.20
C ILE A 347 11.04 -0.01 20.69
N ALA A 348 9.85 -0.03 20.08
CA ALA A 348 9.70 0.22 18.65
C ALA A 348 10.31 1.57 18.26
N THR A 349 10.96 1.63 17.09
CA THR A 349 11.45 2.92 16.58
C THR A 349 10.29 3.87 16.31
N ILE A 350 10.57 5.18 16.24
CA ILE A 350 9.57 6.18 15.84
C ILE A 350 8.93 5.82 14.49
N ASP A 351 9.73 5.32 13.53
CA ASP A 351 9.23 4.91 12.22
C ASP A 351 8.24 3.73 12.34
N THR A 352 8.55 2.73 13.17
CA THR A 352 7.63 1.64 13.48
C THR A 352 6.35 2.16 14.15
N MET A 353 6.46 2.96 15.21
CA MET A 353 5.29 3.49 15.94
C MET A 353 4.37 4.32 15.03
N LEU A 354 4.93 5.20 14.21
CA LEU A 354 4.17 6.02 13.25
C LEU A 354 3.50 5.17 12.18
N SER A 355 4.12 4.09 11.73
CA SER A 355 3.48 3.16 10.78
C SER A 355 2.21 2.54 11.37
N PHE A 356 2.26 2.04 12.62
CA PHE A 356 1.11 1.43 13.29
C PHE A 356 0.03 2.46 13.62
N TYR A 357 0.38 3.60 14.22
CA TYR A 357 -0.59 4.62 14.59
C TYR A 357 -1.36 5.15 13.38
N LEU A 358 -0.65 5.44 12.28
CA LEU A 358 -1.31 5.93 11.07
C LEU A 358 -2.12 4.82 10.36
N ALA A 359 -1.75 3.54 10.51
CA ALA A 359 -2.58 2.43 10.02
C ALA A 359 -3.90 2.31 10.80
N PHE A 360 -3.87 2.51 12.12
CA PHE A 360 -5.06 2.41 12.97
C PHE A 360 -6.14 3.44 12.60
N LEU A 361 -5.76 4.62 12.08
CA LEU A 361 -6.69 5.64 11.62
C LEU A 361 -7.68 5.14 10.56
N TYR A 362 -7.27 4.21 9.70
CA TYR A 362 -8.07 3.72 8.57
C TYR A 362 -8.67 2.34 8.79
N SER A 363 -8.55 1.82 10.01
CA SER A 363 -8.98 0.46 10.36
C SER A 363 -10.48 0.35 10.67
N LYS A 364 -11.20 1.47 10.78
CA LYS A 364 -12.65 1.55 11.06
C LYS A 364 -13.08 0.77 12.31
N ARG A 365 -12.24 0.74 13.34
CA ARG A 365 -12.58 0.11 14.62
C ARG A 365 -12.96 1.16 15.66
N ASN A 366 -14.06 0.91 16.36
CA ASN A 366 -14.60 1.80 17.39
C ASN A 366 -13.71 1.92 18.63
N TYR A 367 -12.83 0.96 18.89
CA TYR A 367 -11.89 0.98 20.01
C TYR A 367 -10.61 1.78 19.74
N TYR A 368 -10.42 2.25 18.49
CA TYR A 368 -9.36 3.20 18.16
C TYR A 368 -9.91 4.62 18.20
N ASP A 369 -9.42 5.41 19.13
CA ASP A 369 -9.66 6.84 19.18
C ASP A 369 -8.75 7.53 18.16
N THR A 370 -9.31 7.88 17.00
CA THR A 370 -8.56 8.47 15.89
C THR A 370 -7.97 9.84 16.24
N GLU A 371 -8.63 10.63 17.08
CA GLU A 371 -8.13 11.93 17.52
C GLU A 371 -6.92 11.75 18.47
N ARG A 372 -7.02 10.83 19.43
CA ARG A 372 -5.90 10.48 20.31
C ARG A 372 -4.70 9.96 19.53
N ILE A 373 -4.92 9.01 18.63
CA ILE A 373 -3.87 8.39 17.81
C ILE A 373 -3.17 9.44 16.95
N LEU A 374 -3.91 10.36 16.35
CA LEU A 374 -3.33 11.44 15.54
C LEU A 374 -2.47 12.39 16.39
N CYS A 375 -2.88 12.67 17.63
CA CYS A 375 -2.07 13.45 18.57
C CYS A 375 -0.80 12.72 19.02
N MET A 376 -0.87 11.42 19.27
CA MET A 376 0.32 10.59 19.55
C MET A 376 1.29 10.60 18.37
N ALA A 377 0.78 10.45 17.15
CA ALA A 377 1.58 10.49 15.94
C ALA A 377 2.22 11.88 15.71
N GLN A 378 1.46 12.96 15.93
CA GLN A 378 2.01 14.32 15.88
C GLN A 378 3.14 14.52 16.90
N PHE A 379 2.96 14.05 18.14
CA PHE A 379 3.98 14.16 19.17
C PHE A 379 5.27 13.42 18.79
N LEU A 380 5.17 12.16 18.36
CA LEU A 380 6.33 11.40 17.89
C LEU A 380 7.04 12.09 16.71
N PHE A 381 6.26 12.65 15.79
CA PHE A 381 6.82 13.43 14.70
C PHE A 381 7.60 14.65 15.21
N GLN A 382 7.10 15.36 16.23
CA GLN A 382 7.82 16.47 16.86
C GLN A 382 9.11 16.01 17.56
N VAL A 383 9.07 14.90 18.31
CA VAL A 383 10.26 14.28 18.91
C VAL A 383 11.31 13.97 17.85
N GLN A 384 10.88 13.38 16.73
CA GLN A 384 11.75 13.05 15.59
C GLN A 384 12.36 14.30 14.97
N GLN A 385 11.58 15.37 14.79
CA GLN A 385 12.04 16.61 14.17
C GLN A 385 13.03 17.36 15.07
N HIS A 386 12.78 17.40 16.38
CA HIS A 386 13.68 18.00 17.36
C HIS A 386 15.03 17.27 17.41
N ASN A 387 14.99 15.93 17.28
CA ASN A 387 16.17 15.08 17.47
C ASN A 387 16.67 14.42 16.18
N ARG A 388 16.39 15.00 15.01
CA ARG A 388 16.50 14.34 13.69
C ARG A 388 17.88 13.74 13.36
N LEU A 389 18.96 14.32 13.90
CA LEU A 389 20.34 13.88 13.67
C LEU A 389 20.91 13.01 14.80
N GLN A 390 20.15 12.78 15.88
CA GLN A 390 20.58 11.91 16.96
C GLN A 390 20.42 10.45 16.53
N GLN A 391 21.53 9.70 16.52
CA GLN A 391 21.60 8.30 16.05
C GLN A 391 22.04 7.35 17.16
N ASN A 392 21.53 7.57 18.37
CA ASN A 392 21.91 6.83 19.58
C ASN A 392 20.68 6.46 20.42
N GLY A 393 20.84 5.39 21.21
CA GLY A 393 19.81 4.89 22.12
C GLY A 393 18.44 4.76 21.44
N LEU A 394 17.41 5.30 22.11
CA LEU A 394 16.03 5.23 21.65
C LEU A 394 15.74 6.07 20.39
N LEU A 395 16.56 7.10 20.14
CA LEU A 395 16.41 8.03 19.01
C LEU A 395 17.09 7.54 17.73
N LYS A 396 17.83 6.43 17.80
CA LYS A 396 18.41 5.78 16.63
C LYS A 396 17.31 5.45 15.62
N ARG A 397 17.42 6.02 14.42
CA ARG A 397 16.55 5.70 13.28
C ARG A 397 17.25 4.73 12.36
N PHE A 398 16.49 4.12 11.45
CA PHE A 398 17.04 3.16 10.49
C PHE A 398 17.76 2.00 11.18
N SER A 399 17.22 1.56 12.32
CA SER A 399 17.76 0.42 13.06
C SER A 399 17.64 -0.84 12.21
N ILE A 400 18.73 -1.60 12.13
CA ILE A 400 18.76 -2.89 11.43
C ILE A 400 18.16 -4.03 12.27
N ASN A 401 18.05 -3.82 13.58
CA ASN A 401 17.40 -4.79 14.47
C ASN A 401 15.89 -4.69 14.27
N CYS A 402 15.25 -5.82 14.01
CA CYS A 402 13.81 -5.89 13.86
C CYS A 402 13.20 -7.14 14.50
N TYR A 403 11.89 -7.09 14.70
CA TYR A 403 11.08 -8.10 15.38
C TYR A 403 9.94 -8.53 14.45
N GLY A 404 9.70 -9.83 14.34
CA GLY A 404 8.82 -10.43 13.34
C GLY A 404 9.58 -10.99 12.12
N HIS A 405 8.84 -11.60 11.19
CA HIS A 405 9.39 -12.19 9.98
C HIS A 405 9.07 -11.33 8.75
N GLN A 406 10.06 -11.09 7.89
CA GLN A 406 9.85 -10.43 6.60
C GLN A 406 9.96 -11.46 5.49
N GLN A 407 8.87 -11.68 4.76
CA GLN A 407 8.85 -12.65 3.68
C GLN A 407 9.86 -12.29 2.59
N THR A 408 10.70 -13.26 2.20
CA THR A 408 11.71 -13.08 1.15
C THR A 408 11.14 -13.33 -0.24
N LEU A 409 11.86 -12.91 -1.29
CA LEU A 409 11.47 -13.20 -2.67
C LEU A 409 11.47 -14.70 -2.95
N GLU A 410 12.42 -15.42 -2.35
CA GLU A 410 12.55 -16.86 -2.41
C GLU A 410 11.35 -17.56 -1.77
N GLU A 411 10.93 -17.11 -0.58
CA GLU A 411 9.73 -17.63 0.11
C GLU A 411 8.46 -17.35 -0.69
N MET A 412 8.28 -16.14 -1.22
CA MET A 412 7.13 -15.81 -2.09
C MET A 412 7.08 -16.70 -3.33
N ARG A 413 8.25 -16.99 -3.93
CA ARG A 413 8.35 -17.92 -5.08
C ARG A 413 8.05 -19.37 -4.69
N ALA A 414 8.52 -19.81 -3.52
CA ALA A 414 8.25 -21.14 -3.00
C ALA A 414 6.75 -21.32 -2.72
N GLU A 415 6.12 -20.36 -2.05
CA GLU A 415 4.67 -20.34 -1.82
C GLU A 415 3.89 -20.41 -3.14
N LYS A 416 4.28 -19.59 -4.13
CA LYS A 416 3.67 -19.61 -5.46
C LYS A 416 3.85 -20.98 -6.16
N SER A 417 4.99 -21.65 -5.97
CA SER A 417 5.22 -22.99 -6.51
C SER A 417 4.29 -24.03 -5.87
N GLU A 418 4.13 -23.99 -4.55
CA GLU A 418 3.21 -24.89 -3.83
C GLU A 418 1.75 -24.65 -4.21
N LYS A 419 1.33 -23.38 -4.32
CA LYS A 419 0.00 -23.03 -4.83
C LYS A 419 -0.23 -23.55 -6.25
N TYR A 420 0.79 -23.51 -7.11
CA TYR A 420 0.68 -24.06 -8.47
C TYR A 420 0.46 -25.57 -8.44
N LYS A 421 1.22 -26.31 -7.62
CA LYS A 421 1.02 -27.77 -7.46
C LYS A 421 -0.39 -28.11 -6.99
N ALA A 422 -0.94 -27.33 -6.05
CA ALA A 422 -2.26 -27.55 -5.48
C ALA A 422 -3.41 -27.19 -6.45
N LEU A 423 -3.22 -26.19 -7.31
CA LEU A 423 -4.30 -25.59 -8.10
C LEU A 423 -4.19 -25.85 -9.61
N ARG A 424 -3.09 -26.44 -10.13
CA ARG A 424 -2.87 -26.65 -11.58
C ARG A 424 -4.02 -27.38 -12.30
N ASP A 425 -4.72 -28.28 -11.59
CA ASP A 425 -5.81 -29.09 -12.13
C ASP A 425 -7.18 -28.37 -11.99
N LYS A 426 -7.20 -27.14 -11.44
CA LYS A 426 -8.40 -26.33 -11.18
C LYS A 426 -8.26 -24.90 -11.75
N PRO A 427 -8.08 -24.73 -13.07
CA PRO A 427 -7.86 -23.41 -13.67
C PRO A 427 -9.04 -22.44 -13.55
N ASN A 428 -10.25 -22.93 -13.27
CA ASN A 428 -11.45 -22.11 -13.06
C ASN A 428 -11.67 -21.73 -11.58
N ASP A 429 -10.76 -22.12 -10.69
CA ASP A 429 -10.85 -21.75 -9.28
C ASP A 429 -10.49 -20.26 -9.10
N PRO A 430 -11.31 -19.46 -8.40
CA PRO A 430 -10.96 -18.06 -8.11
C PRO A 430 -9.59 -17.91 -7.45
N GLU A 431 -9.16 -18.86 -6.63
CA GLU A 431 -7.83 -18.84 -6.01
C GLU A 431 -6.73 -19.04 -7.05
N TYR A 432 -6.95 -19.86 -8.09
CA TYR A 432 -6.00 -20.02 -9.18
C TYR A 432 -5.76 -18.70 -9.91
N GLU A 433 -6.83 -17.94 -10.19
CA GLU A 433 -6.73 -16.65 -10.88
C GLU A 433 -5.93 -15.63 -10.06
N GLN A 434 -6.09 -15.61 -8.73
CA GLN A 434 -5.34 -14.70 -7.86
C GLN A 434 -3.82 -14.88 -8.00
N PHE A 435 -3.33 -16.11 -8.19
CA PHE A 435 -1.90 -16.41 -8.26
C PHE A 435 -1.34 -16.51 -9.69
N PHE A 436 -2.16 -16.96 -10.65
CA PHE A 436 -1.70 -17.41 -11.95
C PHE A 436 -2.48 -16.86 -13.15
N MET A 437 -3.42 -15.92 -12.94
CA MET A 437 -4.16 -15.33 -14.06
C MET A 437 -3.19 -14.80 -15.14
N LYS A 438 -3.45 -15.18 -16.40
CA LYS A 438 -2.84 -14.57 -17.57
C LYS A 438 -3.94 -14.15 -18.53
N TYR A 439 -4.40 -12.91 -18.38
CA TYR A 439 -5.53 -12.39 -19.12
C TYR A 439 -5.07 -11.65 -20.38
N ARG A 440 -5.31 -12.24 -21.56
CA ARG A 440 -5.00 -11.68 -22.88
C ARG A 440 -6.26 -11.72 -23.75
N PRO A 441 -7.15 -10.71 -23.64
CA PRO A 441 -8.46 -10.75 -24.30
C PRO A 441 -8.39 -10.72 -25.83
N ALA A 442 -7.31 -10.19 -26.41
CA ALA A 442 -7.07 -10.19 -27.85
C ALA A 442 -6.81 -11.59 -28.43
N ASP A 443 -6.25 -12.51 -27.63
CA ASP A 443 -5.94 -13.88 -28.06
C ASP A 443 -7.19 -14.79 -28.03
N GLN A 444 -8.24 -14.37 -27.32
CA GLN A 444 -9.46 -15.16 -27.24
C GLN A 444 -10.25 -15.02 -28.56
N PRO A 445 -10.70 -16.14 -29.17
CA PRO A 445 -11.48 -16.07 -30.39
C PRO A 445 -12.74 -15.24 -30.11
N ARG A 446 -12.89 -14.09 -30.79
CA ARG A 446 -14.09 -13.25 -30.72
C ARG A 446 -15.29 -14.16 -30.90
N LYS A 447 -16.08 -14.37 -29.85
CA LYS A 447 -17.42 -14.96 -29.99
C LYS A 447 -18.16 -14.05 -30.95
N GLN A 448 -18.30 -14.47 -32.21
CA GLN A 448 -19.10 -13.76 -33.19
C GLN A 448 -20.48 -13.62 -32.56
N ASN A 449 -20.86 -12.39 -32.22
CA ASN A 449 -22.24 -12.08 -31.92
C ASN A 449 -23.05 -12.58 -33.11
N LYS A 450 -23.87 -13.62 -32.89
CA LYS A 450 -24.87 -14.03 -33.85
C LYS A 450 -25.70 -12.78 -34.11
N THR A 451 -25.50 -12.19 -35.28
CA THR A 451 -26.37 -11.15 -35.82
C THR A 451 -27.79 -11.68 -35.68
N GLN A 452 -28.58 -11.04 -34.82
CA GLN A 452 -30.02 -11.24 -34.80
C GLN A 452 -30.48 -10.98 -36.24
N LYS A 453 -30.97 -12.04 -36.90
CA LYS A 453 -31.71 -11.89 -38.14
C LYS A 453 -32.88 -10.97 -37.83
N ILE A 454 -32.81 -9.75 -38.35
CA ILE A 454 -33.96 -8.86 -38.42
C ILE A 454 -34.98 -9.57 -39.33
N GLU A 455 -36.02 -10.13 -38.72
CA GLU A 455 -37.20 -10.57 -39.45
C GLU A 455 -37.83 -9.34 -40.09
N LYS A 456 -37.70 -9.21 -41.41
CA LYS A 456 -38.48 -8.26 -42.20
C LYS A 456 -39.94 -8.68 -42.11
N THR A 457 -40.72 -7.94 -41.33
CA THR A 457 -42.18 -7.96 -41.39
C THR A 457 -42.60 -7.22 -42.66
N GLU A 458 -42.85 -7.97 -43.75
CA GLU A 458 -43.50 -7.43 -44.94
C GLU A 458 -44.98 -7.18 -44.66
N LYS A 459 -45.36 -5.91 -44.65
CA LYS A 459 -46.75 -5.46 -44.64
C LYS A 459 -47.42 -5.79 -45.97
N THR A 460 -48.62 -6.33 -45.86
CA THR A 460 -49.56 -6.72 -46.90
C THR A 460 -50.02 -5.56 -47.78
N ALA A 461 -50.01 -5.75 -49.10
CA ALA A 461 -50.95 -5.13 -50.02
C ALA A 461 -51.22 -6.06 -51.22
N LYS A 462 -52.52 -6.26 -51.48
CA LYS A 462 -53.14 -7.13 -52.51
C LYS A 462 -52.62 -6.78 -53.92
N THR A 463 -52.49 -7.70 -54.89
CA THR A 463 -53.62 -8.23 -55.67
C THR A 463 -53.21 -9.31 -56.70
N LYS A 464 -54.18 -10.19 -56.98
CA LYS A 464 -54.48 -10.94 -58.22
C LYS A 464 -53.67 -12.20 -58.59
N LYS A 465 -54.41 -13.31 -58.41
CA LYS A 465 -54.33 -14.63 -59.05
C LYS A 465 -53.97 -14.59 -60.55
N THR A 466 -53.12 -15.52 -60.99
CA THR A 466 -53.53 -16.60 -61.94
C THR A 466 -52.55 -17.77 -61.96
N LYS A 467 -53.09 -18.93 -62.36
CA LYS A 467 -52.61 -20.31 -62.27
C LYS A 467 -51.56 -20.69 -63.35
N ASN A 468 -51.05 -21.91 -63.17
CA ASN A 468 -50.34 -22.82 -64.10
C ASN A 468 -48.81 -22.68 -64.09
N MET A 469 -47.99 -23.72 -64.15
CA MET A 469 -48.20 -25.14 -64.46
C MET A 469 -47.02 -25.97 -63.92
N ARG A 470 -47.28 -27.26 -63.67
CA ARG A 470 -46.30 -28.31 -63.31
C ARG A 470 -45.15 -28.46 -64.32
N ARG A 471 -43.96 -28.84 -63.82
CA ARG A 471 -43.12 -29.99 -64.26
C ARG A 471 -41.82 -30.00 -63.43
N SER A 472 -41.72 -30.86 -62.41
CA SER A 472 -41.00 -32.15 -62.46
C SER A 472 -39.63 -32.10 -63.12
N ASN A 473 -38.55 -32.26 -62.33
CA ASN A 473 -37.68 -33.41 -62.54
C ASN A 473 -36.84 -33.81 -61.32
N LYS A 474 -36.74 -35.13 -61.20
CA LYS A 474 -35.97 -35.99 -60.28
C LYS A 474 -34.53 -35.52 -60.08
N LYS A 475 -34.04 -35.48 -58.83
CA LYS A 475 -33.26 -36.54 -58.15
C LYS A 475 -32.06 -37.04 -58.97
N HIS A 476 -30.85 -36.71 -58.51
CA HIS A 476 -29.86 -37.75 -58.25
C HIS A 476 -29.03 -37.48 -57.00
N SER A 477 -29.14 -38.44 -56.08
CA SER A 477 -28.24 -38.72 -54.97
C SER A 477 -26.98 -39.36 -55.52
N LYS A 478 -25.82 -39.06 -54.94
CA LYS A 478 -24.85 -40.09 -54.56
C LYS A 478 -23.92 -39.60 -53.45
N THR A 479 -23.87 -40.44 -52.44
CA THR A 479 -23.15 -40.40 -51.17
C THR A 479 -21.70 -40.89 -51.26
N LYS A 480 -20.89 -40.39 -50.31
CA LYS A 480 -19.81 -41.04 -49.52
C LYS A 480 -18.50 -41.47 -50.19
N LYS A 481 -17.39 -40.97 -49.62
CA LYS A 481 -16.30 -41.69 -48.90
C LYS A 481 -15.37 -40.60 -48.32
N ALA A 482 -15.13 -40.47 -47.02
CA ALA A 482 -14.45 -41.34 -46.06
C ALA A 482 -13.01 -41.70 -46.48
N GLY A 483 -12.04 -41.10 -45.80
CA GLY A 483 -10.60 -41.38 -45.89
C GLY A 483 -9.85 -40.65 -44.79
N ILE A 484 -9.66 -41.34 -43.67
CA ILE A 484 -8.65 -41.10 -42.63
C ILE A 484 -7.30 -41.58 -43.18
N PHE A 485 -6.19 -40.89 -42.91
CA PHE A 485 -4.95 -41.50 -42.35
C PHE A 485 -3.82 -40.47 -42.16
N PHE A 486 -3.19 -40.58 -40.98
CA PHE A 486 -1.97 -39.99 -40.42
C PHE A 486 -1.95 -38.51 -40.04
#